data_AF-A0A9D9CZH3-F1
#
_entry.id   AF-A0A9D9CZH3-F1
#
_cell.length_a   1.000
_cell.length_b   1.000
_cell.length_c   1.000
_cell.angle_alpha   90.00
_cell.angle_beta   90.00
_cell.angle_gamma   90.00
#
_symmetry.space_group_name_H-M   'P 1'
#
loop_
_entity.id
_entity.type
_entity.pdbx_description
1 polymer ?
#
loop_
_entity_poly.entity_id
_entity_poly.type
_entity_poly.pdbx_seq_one_letter_code
_entity_poly.pdbx_strand_id
1 'polypeptide(L)'
;MILILAFFIVDGILLLMFFGMDDYSTKWLMEYYGYDLDGMSESECYRNVEPGDRVMVEGMSSHIMGIGWPLRAMFAYVIIIPFQIVLSLTEYCV
;
A
#
# COMPACT_ATOMS: atom_id res chain seq x y z
N MET A 1 17.84 -22.41 9.75
CA MET A 1 16.55 -22.23 10.47
C MET A 1 16.36 -20.81 11.01
N ILE A 2 17.21 -20.30 11.93
CA ILE A 2 17.07 -18.91 12.47
C ILE A 2 17.22 -17.84 11.37
N LEU A 3 18.19 -17.98 10.46
CA LEU A 3 18.39 -17.02 9.37
C LEU A 3 17.22 -16.96 8.38
N ILE A 4 16.61 -18.10 8.09
CA ILE A 4 15.42 -18.20 7.22
C ILE A 4 14.24 -17.43 7.87
N LEU A 5 14.00 -17.66 9.15
CA LEU A 5 12.93 -16.96 9.88
C LEU A 5 13.16 -15.44 9.91
N ALA A 6 14.41 -15.01 10.12
CA ALA A 6 14.75 -13.60 10.06
C ALA A 6 14.50 -13.00 8.67
N PHE A 7 14.80 -13.74 7.60
CA PHE A 7 14.56 -13.30 6.23
C PHE A 7 13.06 -13.08 5.94
N PHE A 8 12.19 -14.03 6.29
CA PHE A 8 10.73 -13.88 6.14
C PHE A 8 10.19 -12.69 6.94
N ILE A 9 10.67 -12.47 8.17
CA ILE A 9 10.24 -11.34 9.00
C ILE A 9 10.66 -10.02 8.37
N VAL A 10 11.89 -9.91 7.90
CA VAL A 10 12.40 -8.69 7.25
C VAL A 10 11.63 -8.39 5.97
N ASP A 11 11.37 -9.40 5.13
CA ASP A 11 10.61 -9.24 3.90
C ASP A 11 9.17 -8.77 4.16
N GLY A 12 8.50 -9.38 5.15
CA GLY A 12 7.17 -8.95 5.56
C GLY A 12 7.12 -7.50 6.06
N ILE A 13 8.13 -7.08 6.83
CA ILE A 13 8.24 -5.68 7.29
C ILE A 13 8.48 -4.73 6.10
N LEU A 14 9.35 -5.10 5.16
CA LEU A 14 9.63 -4.30 3.97
C LEU A 14 8.39 -4.12 3.09
N LEU A 15 7.60 -5.17 2.88
CA LEU A 15 6.35 -5.09 2.14
C LEU A 15 5.33 -4.19 2.84
N LEU A 16 5.17 -4.33 4.16
CA LEU A 16 4.29 -3.44 4.93
C LEU A 16 4.71 -1.98 4.82
N MET A 17 6.02 -1.70 4.89
CA MET A 17 6.54 -0.35 4.70
C MET A 17 6.27 0.17 3.28
N PHE A 18 6.54 -0.64 2.26
CA PHE A 18 6.39 -0.23 0.86
C PHE A 18 4.93 0.09 0.51
N PHE A 19 4.00 -0.81 0.82
CA PHE A 19 2.58 -0.59 0.58
C PHE A 19 1.98 0.49 1.48
N GLY A 20 2.47 0.64 2.71
CA GLY A 20 2.06 1.71 3.61
C GLY A 20 2.52 3.10 3.13
N MET A 21 3.73 3.20 2.59
CA MET A 21 4.27 4.45 2.05
C MET A 21 3.54 4.92 0.78
N ASP A 22 3.16 3.99 -0.10
CA ASP A 22 2.35 4.30 -1.29
C ASP A 22 0.99 4.92 -0.92
N ASP A 23 0.30 4.31 0.05
CA ASP A 23 -0.98 4.80 0.55
C ASP A 23 -0.83 6.16 1.27
N TYR A 24 0.21 6.30 2.10
CA TYR A 24 0.52 7.55 2.79
C TYR A 24 0.83 8.68 1.80
N SER A 25 1.65 8.41 0.78
CA SER A 25 2.01 9.40 -0.24
C SER A 25 0.78 9.87 -1.01
N THR A 26 -0.13 8.96 -1.34
CA THR A 26 -1.36 9.30 -2.07
C THR A 26 -2.30 10.14 -1.21
N LYS A 27 -2.47 9.79 0.07
CA LYS A 27 -3.27 10.57 1.03
C LYS A 27 -2.70 11.97 1.23
N TRP A 28 -1.40 12.10 1.41
CA TRP A 28 -0.75 13.40 1.56
C TRP A 28 -0.94 14.26 0.30
N LEU A 29 -0.80 13.68 -0.88
CA LEU A 29 -1.00 14.41 -2.13
C LEU A 29 -2.46 14.90 -2.27
N MET A 30 -3.43 14.09 -1.86
CA MET A 30 -4.84 14.50 -1.82
C MET A 30 -5.11 15.66 -0.87
N GLU A 31 -4.58 15.60 0.35
CA GLU A 31 -4.68 16.71 1.31
C GLU A 31 -4.04 17.99 0.76
N TYR A 32 -2.92 17.87 0.06
CA TYR A 32 -2.27 18.99 -0.63
C TYR A 32 -3.17 19.64 -1.68
N TYR A 33 -3.95 18.84 -2.41
CA TYR A 33 -4.96 19.33 -3.36
C TYR A 33 -6.27 19.78 -2.69
N GLY A 34 -6.35 19.78 -1.36
CA GLY A 34 -7.54 20.22 -0.62
C GLY A 34 -8.66 19.18 -0.54
N TYR A 35 -8.38 17.91 -0.81
CA TYR A 35 -9.34 16.82 -0.62
C TYR A 35 -9.48 16.51 0.88
N ASP A 36 -10.71 16.50 1.37
CA ASP A 36 -11.03 16.17 2.75
C ASP A 36 -11.20 14.65 2.90
N LEU A 37 -10.21 13.99 3.50
CA LEU A 37 -10.21 12.54 3.72
C LEU A 37 -11.27 12.09 4.77
N ASP A 38 -11.73 13.00 5.62
CA ASP A 38 -12.73 12.73 6.66
C ASP A 38 -14.16 13.15 6.23
N GLY A 39 -14.32 13.66 5.02
CA GLY A 39 -15.62 14.06 4.48
C GLY A 39 -16.60 12.89 4.40
N MET A 40 -17.84 13.10 4.83
CA MET A 40 -18.88 12.06 4.80
C MET A 40 -19.67 12.04 3.48
N SER A 41 -19.53 13.08 2.67
CA SER A 41 -20.15 13.21 1.35
C SER A 41 -19.14 13.68 0.31
N GLU A 42 -19.33 13.33 -0.97
CA GLU A 42 -18.45 13.82 -2.05
C GLU A 42 -18.36 15.35 -2.06
N SER A 43 -19.47 16.05 -1.81
CA SER A 43 -19.47 17.51 -1.72
C SER A 43 -18.56 18.06 -0.62
N GLU A 44 -18.43 17.33 0.50
CA GLU A 44 -17.51 17.68 1.58
C GLU A 44 -16.07 17.34 1.21
N CYS A 45 -15.84 16.13 0.65
CA CYS A 45 -14.51 15.67 0.23
C CYS A 45 -13.87 16.60 -0.81
N TYR A 46 -14.64 17.11 -1.77
CA TYR A 46 -14.15 17.99 -2.84
C TYR A 46 -14.33 19.49 -2.55
N ARG A 47 -14.68 19.88 -1.32
CA ARG A 47 -15.04 21.27 -0.98
C ARG A 47 -13.91 22.26 -1.28
N ASN A 48 -12.67 21.90 -0.97
CA ASN A 48 -11.51 22.78 -1.13
C ASN A 48 -10.65 22.43 -2.34
N VAL A 49 -11.08 21.46 -3.16
CA VAL A 49 -10.34 21.01 -4.34
C VAL A 49 -10.59 21.98 -5.50
N GLU A 50 -9.51 22.52 -6.06
CA GLU A 50 -9.59 23.40 -7.23
C GLU A 50 -10.20 22.69 -8.44
N PRO A 51 -11.02 23.37 -9.27
CA PRO A 51 -11.71 22.73 -10.40
C PRO A 51 -10.77 22.04 -11.42
N GLY A 52 -9.54 22.55 -11.57
CA GLY A 52 -8.54 21.98 -12.48
C GLY A 52 -7.96 20.65 -11.99
N ASP A 53 -7.89 20.45 -10.68
CA ASP A 53 -7.27 19.27 -10.07
C ASP A 53 -8.29 18.17 -9.74
N ARG A 54 -9.59 18.45 -9.85
CA ARG A 54 -10.67 17.49 -9.55
C ARG A 54 -10.53 16.16 -10.28
N VAL A 55 -10.21 16.19 -11.58
CA VAL A 55 -10.05 14.98 -12.39
C VAL A 55 -8.90 14.11 -11.87
N MET A 56 -7.81 14.75 -11.42
CA MET A 56 -6.66 14.05 -10.87
C MET A 56 -6.99 13.44 -9.51
N VAL A 57 -7.61 14.21 -8.62
CA VAL A 57 -8.01 13.77 -7.27
C VAL A 57 -9.05 12.65 -7.33
N GLU A 58 -10.01 12.71 -8.25
CA GLU A 58 -11.01 11.66 -8.47
C GLU A 58 -10.37 10.34 -8.90
N GLY A 59 -9.38 10.40 -9.80
CA GLY A 59 -8.57 9.25 -10.19
C GLY A 59 -7.86 8.62 -9.00
N MET A 60 -7.29 9.44 -8.11
CA MET A 60 -6.63 8.95 -6.90
C MET A 60 -7.63 8.42 -5.86
N SER A 61 -8.80 9.07 -5.70
CA SER A 61 -9.85 8.73 -4.72
C SER A 61 -10.33 7.29 -4.90
N SER A 62 -10.51 6.87 -6.16
CA SER A 62 -10.89 5.50 -6.49
C SER A 62 -9.88 4.43 -6.03
N HIS A 63 -8.62 4.81 -5.78
CA HIS A 63 -7.55 3.90 -5.35
C HIS A 63 -7.37 3.84 -3.82
N ILE A 64 -7.88 4.83 -3.07
CA ILE A 64 -7.80 4.89 -1.61
C ILE A 64 -9.09 4.33 -0.98
N MET A 65 -9.37 3.05 -1.20
CA MET A 65 -10.39 2.34 -0.42
C MET A 65 -9.80 1.87 0.92
N GLY A 66 -9.71 2.77 1.90
CA GLY A 66 -9.49 2.45 3.33
C GLY A 66 -8.38 1.43 3.65
N ILE A 67 -8.73 0.33 4.34
CA ILE A 67 -7.84 -0.79 4.74
C ILE A 67 -7.35 -1.61 3.51
N GLY A 68 -7.37 -1.03 2.31
CA GLY A 68 -6.92 -1.70 1.10
C GLY A 68 -5.42 -2.02 1.14
N TRP A 69 -4.58 -1.15 1.70
CA TRP A 69 -3.13 -1.33 1.64
C TRP A 69 -2.58 -2.52 2.46
N PRO A 70 -3.03 -2.83 3.70
CA PRO A 70 -2.56 -4.02 4.41
C PRO A 70 -3.00 -5.29 3.71
N LEU A 71 -4.20 -5.29 3.13
CA LEU A 71 -4.71 -6.42 2.36
C LEU A 71 -3.92 -6.64 1.07
N ARG A 72 -3.57 -5.56 0.34
CA ARG A 72 -2.67 -5.63 -0.82
C ARG A 72 -1.30 -6.20 -0.43
N ALA A 73 -0.74 -5.78 0.70
CA ALA A 73 0.51 -6.33 1.23
C ALA A 73 0.40 -7.82 1.56
N MET A 74 -0.70 -8.27 2.17
CA MET A 74 -0.94 -9.69 2.45
C MET A 74 -1.02 -10.53 1.18
N PHE A 75 -1.76 -10.08 0.17
CA PHE A 75 -1.84 -10.80 -1.11
C PHE A 75 -0.49 -10.88 -1.83
N ALA A 76 0.27 -9.78 -1.83
CA ALA A 76 1.63 -9.77 -2.38
C ALA A 76 2.52 -10.79 -1.64
N TYR A 77 2.43 -10.84 -0.31
CA TYR A 77 3.21 -11.77 0.49
C TYR A 77 2.86 -13.24 0.23
N VAL A 78 1.57 -13.57 0.07
CA VAL A 78 1.13 -14.93 -0.30
C VAL A 78 1.71 -15.38 -1.64
N ILE A 79 1.89 -14.46 -2.59
CA ILE A 79 2.50 -14.75 -3.89
C ILE A 79 4.02 -14.92 -3.79
N ILE A 80 4.68 -14.19 -2.88
CA ILE A 80 6.14 -14.21 -2.69
C ILE A 80 6.60 -15.44 -1.89
N ILE A 81 5.83 -15.90 -0.90
CA ILE A 81 6.19 -17.05 -0.04
C ILE A 81 6.62 -18.31 -0.83
N PRO A 82 5.90 -18.78 -1.86
CA PRO A 82 6.30 -19.95 -2.64
C PRO A 82 7.71 -19.83 -3.24
N PHE A 83 8.06 -18.65 -3.76
CA PHE A 83 9.38 -18.40 -4.33
C PHE A 83 10.46 -18.45 -3.24
N GLN A 84 10.20 -17.86 -2.08
CA GLN A 84 11.14 -17.90 -0.97
C GLN A 84 11.36 -19.31 -0.44
N ILE A 85 10.34 -20.17 -0.42
CA ILE A 85 10.46 -21.58 -0.05
C ILE A 85 11.38 -22.32 -1.04
N VAL A 86 11.17 -22.14 -2.35
CA VAL A 86 11.99 -22.79 -3.38
C VAL A 86 13.45 -22.36 -3.27
N LEU A 87 13.71 -21.05 -3.16
CA LEU A 87 15.06 -20.51 -2.99
C LEU A 87 15.75 -21.09 -1.75
N SER A 88 15.02 -21.13 -0.63
CA SER A 88 15.54 -21.70 0.62
C SER A 88 15.94 -23.17 0.42
N LEU A 89 15.09 -23.99 -0.20
CA LEU A 89 15.38 -25.41 -0.43
C LEU A 89 16.58 -25.63 -1.35
N THR A 90 16.78 -24.78 -2.36
CA THR A 90 17.94 -24.89 -3.26
C THR A 90 19.26 -24.57 -2.56
N GLU A 91 19.30 -23.61 -1.64
CA GLU A 91 20.50 -23.31 -0.85
C GLU A 91 20.87 -24.44 0.13
N TYR A 92 19.91 -25.23 0.60
CA TYR A 92 20.18 -26.38 1.49
C TYR A 92 20.58 -27.65 0.74
N CYS A 93 20.30 -27.76 -0.56
CA CYS A 93 20.65 -28.93 -1.37
C CYS A 93 22.01 -28.83 -2.08
N VAL A 94 22.65 -27.65 -2.05
CA VAL A 94 23.99 -27.38 -2.59
C VAL A 94 24.98 -27.26 -1.43
#